data_AF-A0A353BBV7-F1
#
_entry.id   AF-A0A353BBV7-F1
#
_cell.length_a   1.000
_cell.length_b   1.000
_cell.length_c   1.000
_cell.angle_alpha   90.00
_cell.angle_beta   90.00
_cell.angle_gamma   90.00
#
_symmetry.space_group_name_H-M   'P 1'
#
loop_
_entity.id
_entity.type
_entity.pdbx_description
1 polymer ?
#
loop_
_entity_poly.entity_id
_entity_poly.type
_entity_poly.pdbx_seq_one_letter_code
_entity_poly.pdbx_strand_id
1 'polypeptide(L)'
;MNKCIQIVSLCLLQALATASFACAQSRTPIATFLNLTARDASVRISALGEIETNWDVGETAMILESLRFSRDARTRATLREFLTRQTGTDEPKDLQAWYRWLWNQNVKLHPDYAEFKQKLYSRIDPSFAEYFSNDYDAS
;
A
#
# COMPACT_ATOMS: atom_id res chain seq x y z
N MET A 1 5.80 -11.54 64.77
CA MET A 1 4.38 -11.95 64.80
C MET A 1 3.62 -11.08 63.81
N ASN A 2 3.34 -11.59 62.61
CA ASN A 2 2.04 -12.12 62.17
C ASN A 2 1.22 -11.00 61.47
N LYS A 3 1.15 -11.01 60.12
CA LYS A 3 -0.03 -11.38 59.27
C LYS A 3 -1.08 -10.25 59.24
N CYS A 4 -1.78 -9.86 58.17
CA CYS A 4 -2.09 -10.30 56.80
C CYS A 4 -2.58 -9.01 56.08
N ILE A 5 -2.19 -8.68 54.84
CA ILE A 5 -2.86 -9.12 53.60
C ILE A 5 -4.39 -8.90 53.66
N GLN A 6 -4.89 -7.91 52.90
CA GLN A 6 -5.81 -8.06 51.74
C GLN A 6 -6.94 -7.00 51.63
N ILE A 7 -6.98 -6.33 50.44
CA ILE A 7 -8.14 -5.78 49.68
C ILE A 7 -8.87 -4.60 50.39
N VAL A 8 -9.41 -3.53 49.79
CA VAL A 8 -10.22 -3.35 48.58
C VAL A 8 -10.39 -1.84 48.36
N SER A 9 -10.36 -1.39 47.09
CA SER A 9 -11.13 -0.28 46.48
C SER A 9 -11.20 1.10 47.17
N LEU A 10 -11.24 2.23 46.46
CA LEU A 10 -12.18 2.49 45.37
C LEU A 10 -11.85 3.83 44.70
N CYS A 11 -11.91 3.84 43.36
CA CYS A 11 -12.23 4.98 42.52
C CYS A 11 -11.36 6.25 42.59
N LEU A 12 -10.30 6.25 41.78
CA LEU A 12 -10.12 7.36 40.84
C LEU A 12 -9.75 6.80 39.46
N LEU A 13 -10.71 6.10 38.84
CA LEU A 13 -10.73 5.91 37.39
C LEU A 13 -10.91 7.30 36.76
N GLN A 14 -9.81 7.96 36.39
CA GLN A 14 -9.85 8.81 35.21
C GLN A 14 -9.42 7.92 34.06
N ALA A 15 -10.43 7.25 33.50
CA ALA A 15 -10.32 6.68 32.17
C ALA A 15 -10.02 7.82 31.20
N LEU A 16 -8.74 8.05 30.91
CA LEU A 16 -8.34 8.55 29.62
C LEU A 16 -8.66 7.43 28.64
N ALA A 17 -9.94 7.35 28.26
CA ALA A 17 -10.31 6.77 27.00
C ALA A 17 -9.54 7.59 25.96
N THR A 18 -8.36 7.12 25.59
CA THR A 18 -7.79 7.46 24.30
C THR A 18 -8.82 6.98 23.31
N ALA A 19 -9.70 7.88 22.90
CA ALA A 19 -10.46 7.73 21.68
C ALA A 19 -9.38 7.55 20.60
N SER A 20 -9.07 6.29 20.28
CA SER A 20 -8.43 5.96 19.04
C SER A 20 -9.43 6.37 17.97
N PHE A 21 -9.34 7.63 17.56
CA PHE A 21 -9.78 8.01 16.24
C PHE A 21 -8.91 7.20 15.28
N ALA A 22 -9.30 5.96 15.02
CA ALA A 22 -9.07 5.36 13.71
C ALA A 22 -9.93 6.19 12.74
N CYS A 23 -9.51 7.43 12.50
CA CYS A 23 -10.00 8.21 11.39
C CYS A 23 -9.72 7.33 10.18
N ALA A 24 -10.76 6.99 9.41
CA ALA A 24 -10.60 6.23 8.20
C ALA A 24 -9.50 6.93 7.38
N GLN A 25 -8.29 6.35 7.34
CA GLN A 25 -7.20 6.87 6.56
C GLN A 25 -7.75 7.03 5.14
N SER A 26 -7.81 8.25 4.62
CA SER A 26 -8.16 8.47 3.22
C SER A 26 -7.05 7.85 2.39
N ARG A 27 -7.23 6.58 2.04
CA ARG A 27 -6.25 5.82 1.24
C ARG A 27 -6.20 6.41 -0.15
N THR A 28 -5.06 6.27 -0.78
CA THR A 28 -4.85 6.82 -2.11
C THR A 28 -5.77 6.07 -3.11
N PRO A 29 -6.57 6.77 -3.94
CA PRO A 29 -7.40 6.10 -4.94
C PRO A 29 -6.58 5.26 -5.92
N ILE A 30 -7.08 4.09 -6.33
CA ILE A 30 -6.35 3.21 -7.28
C ILE A 30 -6.03 3.90 -8.62
N ALA A 31 -6.84 4.88 -9.01
CA ALA A 31 -6.61 5.69 -10.21
C ALA A 31 -5.29 6.47 -10.14
N THR A 32 -4.87 6.90 -8.95
CA THR A 32 -3.61 7.62 -8.72
C THR A 32 -2.42 6.70 -9.01
N PHE A 33 -2.45 5.44 -8.58
CA PHE A 33 -1.40 4.46 -8.92
C PHE A 33 -1.36 4.14 -10.42
N LEU A 34 -2.53 4.00 -11.05
CA LEU A 34 -2.64 3.80 -12.50
C LEU A 34 -2.09 4.99 -13.30
N ASN A 35 -2.13 6.20 -12.74
CA ASN A 35 -1.60 7.41 -13.35
C ASN A 35 -0.07 7.44 -13.36
N LEU A 36 0.62 6.64 -12.53
CA LEU A 36 2.09 6.48 -12.59
C LEU A 36 2.58 5.87 -13.90
N THR A 37 1.71 5.19 -14.65
CA THR A 37 2.03 4.64 -15.98
C THR A 37 1.50 5.53 -17.12
N ALA A 38 0.96 6.71 -16.82
CA ALA A 38 0.44 7.63 -17.83
C ALA A 38 1.57 8.17 -18.72
N ARG A 39 1.24 8.51 -19.98
CA ARG A 39 2.20 9.11 -20.92
C ARG A 39 2.58 10.54 -20.52
N ASP A 40 1.62 11.29 -19.99
CA ASP A 40 1.81 12.67 -19.55
C ASP A 40 2.63 12.72 -18.26
N ALA A 41 3.72 13.50 -18.26
CA ALA A 41 4.60 13.65 -17.11
C ALA A 41 3.95 14.41 -15.95
N SER A 42 3.13 15.43 -16.23
CA SER A 42 2.43 16.20 -15.21
C SER A 42 1.44 15.33 -14.44
N VAL A 43 0.77 14.41 -15.13
CA VAL A 43 -0.12 13.41 -14.51
C VAL A 43 0.66 12.48 -13.57
N ARG A 44 1.82 11.97 -14.01
CA ARG A 44 2.67 11.11 -13.17
C ARG A 44 3.21 11.85 -11.94
N ILE A 45 3.65 13.10 -12.10
CA ILE A 45 4.18 13.93 -11.01
C ILE A 45 3.09 14.23 -9.99
N SER A 46 1.91 14.63 -10.44
CA SER A 46 0.76 14.88 -9.56
C SER A 46 0.37 13.62 -8.80
N ALA A 47 0.33 12.47 -9.47
CA ALA A 47 0.01 11.20 -8.84
C ALA A 47 1.02 10.80 -7.76
N LEU A 48 2.32 11.00 -8.02
CA LEU A 48 3.35 10.73 -7.02
C LEU A 48 3.19 11.62 -5.78
N GLY A 49 2.92 12.92 -5.97
CA GLY A 49 2.70 13.83 -4.83
C GLY A 49 1.50 13.45 -3.97
N GLU A 50 0.42 12.97 -4.59
CA GLU A 50 -0.76 12.48 -3.87
C GLU A 50 -0.44 11.20 -3.06
N ILE A 51 0.28 10.25 -3.67
CA ILE A 51 0.75 9.03 -3.00
C ILE A 51 1.68 9.37 -1.83
N GLU A 52 2.63 10.30 -2.02
CA GLU A 52 3.56 10.71 -0.96
C GLU A 52 2.84 11.30 0.26
N THR A 53 1.71 11.98 0.04
CA THR A 53 0.93 12.61 1.11
C THR A 53 0.14 11.59 1.94
N ASN A 54 -0.36 10.53 1.30
CA ASN A 54 -1.29 9.58 1.92
C ASN A 54 -0.73 8.15 2.01
N TRP A 55 0.59 8.02 1.91
CA TRP A 55 1.28 6.74 1.79
C TRP A 55 0.90 5.75 2.89
N ASP A 56 0.56 4.53 2.47
CA ASP A 56 0.43 3.36 3.35
C ASP A 56 1.29 2.20 2.83
N VAL A 57 1.92 1.44 3.73
CA VAL A 57 2.79 0.32 3.34
C VAL A 57 2.04 -0.76 2.54
N GLY A 58 0.73 -0.91 2.72
CA GLY A 58 -0.12 -1.82 1.95
C GLY A 58 -0.28 -1.43 0.48
N GLU A 59 0.13 -0.23 0.09
CA GLU A 59 0.15 0.28 -1.28
C GLU A 59 1.44 -0.10 -2.04
N THR A 60 2.44 -0.68 -1.35
CA THR A 60 3.73 -1.07 -1.95
C THR A 60 3.57 -1.94 -3.18
N ALA A 61 2.63 -2.89 -3.17
CA ALA A 61 2.38 -3.77 -4.29
C ALA A 61 1.96 -3.01 -5.56
N MET A 62 1.13 -1.96 -5.41
CA MET A 62 0.69 -1.13 -6.54
C MET A 62 1.85 -0.31 -7.11
N ILE A 63 2.73 0.23 -6.27
CA ILE A 63 3.93 0.95 -6.73
C ILE A 63 4.88 0.02 -7.48
N LEU A 64 5.10 -1.20 -7.00
CA LEU A 64 5.95 -2.18 -7.68
C LEU A 64 5.40 -2.58 -9.05
N GLU A 65 4.08 -2.73 -9.17
CA GLU A 65 3.46 -2.99 -10.47
C GLU A 65 3.51 -1.76 -11.38
N SER A 66 3.25 -0.56 -10.88
CA SER A 66 3.43 0.67 -11.66
C SER A 66 4.89 0.88 -12.10
N LEU A 67 5.87 0.53 -11.27
CA LEU A 67 7.29 0.53 -11.60
C LEU A 67 7.61 -0.48 -12.72
N ARG A 68 6.99 -1.66 -12.69
CA ARG A 68 7.13 -2.69 -13.73
C ARG A 68 6.63 -2.21 -15.09
N PHE A 69 5.50 -1.52 -15.11
CA PHE A 69 4.82 -1.12 -16.36
C PHE A 69 5.11 0.31 -16.81
N SER A 70 5.75 1.13 -15.98
CA SER A 70 6.22 2.45 -16.38
C SER A 70 7.34 2.33 -17.41
N ARG A 71 7.19 3.04 -18.54
CA ARG A 71 8.20 3.10 -19.60
C ARG A 71 9.18 4.27 -19.43
N ASP A 72 8.89 5.20 -18.52
CA ASP A 72 9.68 6.40 -18.31
C ASP A 72 10.81 6.15 -17.30
N ALA A 73 12.06 6.30 -17.74
CA ALA A 73 13.24 6.00 -16.92
C ALA A 73 13.30 6.87 -15.65
N ARG A 74 12.90 8.15 -15.75
CA ARG A 74 12.87 9.07 -14.61
C ARG A 74 11.85 8.61 -13.57
N THR A 75 10.60 8.35 -14.00
CA THR A 75 9.57 7.81 -13.11
C THR A 75 10.04 6.53 -12.42
N ARG A 76 10.64 5.59 -13.17
CA ARG A 76 11.15 4.35 -12.58
C ARG A 76 12.23 4.58 -11.52
N ALA A 77 13.14 5.53 -11.72
CA ALA A 77 14.15 5.89 -10.73
C ALA A 77 13.49 6.48 -9.48
N THR A 78 12.59 7.45 -9.67
CA THR A 78 11.87 8.08 -8.57
C THR A 78 11.04 7.09 -7.75
N LEU A 79 10.37 6.13 -8.39
CA LEU A 79 9.61 5.10 -7.67
C LEU A 79 10.51 4.15 -6.86
N ARG A 80 11.71 3.81 -7.35
CA ARG A 80 12.67 3.02 -6.57
C ARG A 80 13.17 3.80 -5.36
N GLU A 81 13.58 5.05 -5.55
CA GLU A 81 14.01 5.92 -4.45
C GLU A 81 12.91 6.12 -3.41
N PHE A 82 11.66 6.33 -3.86
CA PHE A 82 10.50 6.43 -3.00
C PHE A 82 10.30 5.16 -2.16
N LEU A 83 10.31 3.98 -2.79
CA LEU A 83 10.15 2.72 -2.08
C LEU A 83 11.28 2.47 -1.07
N THR A 84 12.54 2.69 -1.46
CA THR A 84 13.70 2.58 -0.56
C THR A 84 13.55 3.49 0.65
N ARG A 85 13.18 4.76 0.44
CA ARG A 85 13.00 5.74 1.51
C ARG A 85 11.86 5.38 2.46
N GLN A 86 10.70 4.99 1.91
CA GLN A 86 9.50 4.71 2.72
C GLN A 86 9.58 3.38 3.48
N THR A 87 10.29 2.39 2.95
CA THR A 87 10.39 1.06 3.56
C THR A 87 11.64 0.90 4.44
N GLY A 88 12.57 1.85 4.40
CA GLY A 88 13.85 1.78 5.13
C GLY A 88 14.72 0.58 4.73
N THR A 89 14.42 -0.04 3.58
CA THR A 89 15.13 -1.23 3.08
C THR A 89 16.28 -0.79 2.18
N ASP A 90 17.41 -1.50 2.24
CA ASP A 90 18.50 -1.31 1.27
C ASP A 90 17.97 -1.49 -0.15
N GLU A 91 18.28 -0.58 -1.08
CA GLU A 91 17.73 -0.57 -2.44
C GLU A 91 17.85 -1.96 -3.10
N PRO A 92 16.75 -2.72 -3.23
CA PRO A 92 16.78 -4.03 -3.84
C PRO A 92 17.24 -3.92 -5.29
N LYS A 93 18.19 -4.79 -5.66
CA LYS A 93 18.93 -4.73 -6.95
C LYS A 93 18.03 -4.78 -8.18
N ASP A 94 16.87 -5.42 -8.08
CA ASP A 94 15.93 -5.59 -9.17
C ASP A 94 14.49 -5.75 -8.65
N LEU A 95 13.55 -5.79 -9.59
CA LEU A 95 12.13 -5.93 -9.28
C LEU A 95 11.81 -7.28 -8.60
N GLN A 96 12.57 -8.34 -8.88
CA GLN A 96 12.37 -9.64 -8.25
C GLN A 96 12.75 -9.60 -6.76
N ALA A 97 13.84 -8.90 -6.43
CA ALA A 97 14.26 -8.65 -5.07
C ALA A 97 13.22 -7.85 -4.28
N TRP A 98 12.60 -6.85 -4.92
CA TRP A 98 11.47 -6.12 -4.34
C TRP A 98 10.27 -7.01 -4.04
N TYR A 99 9.85 -7.90 -4.96
CA TYR A 99 8.75 -8.82 -4.69
C TYR A 99 9.08 -9.81 -3.57
N ARG A 100 10.31 -10.33 -3.52
CA ARG A 100 10.75 -11.18 -2.39
C ARG A 100 10.67 -10.43 -1.06
N TRP A 101 11.11 -9.17 -1.03
CA TRP A 101 10.98 -8.34 0.16
C TRP A 101 9.51 -8.21 0.56
N LEU A 102 8.63 -7.86 -0.38
CA LEU A 102 7.19 -7.67 -0.13
C LEU A 102 6.53 -8.94 0.40
N TRP A 103 6.84 -10.10 -0.18
CA TRP A 103 6.28 -11.39 0.27
C TRP A 103 6.73 -11.80 1.67
N ASN A 104 7.87 -11.27 2.15
CA ASN A 104 8.33 -11.49 3.51
C ASN A 104 7.73 -10.50 4.53
N GLN A 105 6.93 -9.54 4.09
CA GLN A 105 6.27 -8.59 4.99
C GLN A 105 4.90 -9.10 5.42
N ASN A 106 4.53 -8.89 6.69
CA ASN A 106 3.16 -9.09 7.16
C ASN A 106 2.30 -7.83 6.88
N VAL A 107 2.16 -7.48 5.60
CA VAL A 107 1.41 -6.29 5.17
C VAL A 107 0.01 -6.65 4.70
N LYS A 108 -0.98 -5.90 5.15
CA LYS A 108 -2.32 -5.95 4.57
C LYS A 108 -2.32 -5.14 3.29
N LEU A 109 -2.57 -5.80 2.15
CA LEU A 109 -2.69 -5.13 0.86
C LEU A 109 -3.82 -4.11 0.87
N HIS A 110 -3.70 -3.10 0.00
CA HIS A 110 -4.78 -2.17 -0.28
C HIS A 110 -6.07 -2.95 -0.64
N PRO A 111 -7.25 -2.60 -0.07
CA PRO A 111 -8.52 -3.31 -0.31
C PRO A 111 -8.85 -3.49 -1.79
N ASP A 112 -8.60 -2.43 -2.57
CA ASP A 112 -8.89 -2.41 -4.01
C ASP A 112 -7.71 -2.89 -4.87
N TYR A 113 -6.76 -3.64 -4.30
CA TYR A 113 -5.61 -4.14 -5.04
C TYR A 113 -6.00 -5.06 -6.20
N ALA A 114 -7.02 -5.91 -6.01
CA ALA A 114 -7.54 -6.74 -7.10
C ALA A 114 -8.10 -5.90 -8.26
N GLU A 115 -8.88 -4.87 -7.96
CA GLU A 115 -9.42 -3.95 -8.96
C GLU A 115 -8.29 -3.19 -9.68
N PHE A 116 -7.27 -2.74 -8.95
CA PHE A 116 -6.09 -2.13 -9.55
C PHE A 116 -5.41 -3.06 -10.55
N LYS A 117 -5.16 -4.33 -10.19
CA LYS A 117 -4.55 -5.32 -11.10
C LYS A 117 -5.40 -5.53 -12.33
N GLN A 118 -6.71 -5.69 -12.16
CA GLN A 118 -7.64 -5.81 -13.27
C GLN A 118 -7.50 -4.63 -14.23
N LYS A 119 -7.62 -3.39 -13.74
CA LYS A 119 -7.52 -2.19 -14.59
C LYS A 119 -6.14 -2.04 -15.23
N LEU A 120 -5.06 -2.36 -14.52
CA LEU A 120 -3.69 -2.24 -15.03
C LEU A 120 -3.43 -3.24 -16.15
N TYR A 121 -3.75 -4.52 -15.93
CA TYR A 121 -3.49 -5.59 -16.89
C TYR A 121 -4.43 -5.53 -18.09
N SER A 122 -5.66 -5.04 -17.91
CA SER A 122 -6.59 -4.80 -19.03
C SER A 122 -6.09 -3.76 -20.03
N ARG A 123 -5.14 -2.89 -19.65
CA ARG A 123 -4.48 -1.96 -20.59
C ARG A 123 -3.51 -2.67 -21.54
N ILE A 124 -3.13 -3.91 -21.21
CA ILE A 124 -2.20 -4.74 -21.99
C ILE A 124 -3.02 -5.74 -22.82
N ASP A 125 -3.93 -6.45 -22.17
CA ASP A 125 -4.82 -7.42 -22.80
C ASP A 125 -6.21 -7.31 -22.16
N PRO A 126 -7.25 -6.93 -22.94
CA PRO A 126 -8.61 -6.76 -22.43
C PRO A 126 -9.20 -8.00 -21.75
N SER A 127 -8.73 -9.22 -22.07
CA SER A 127 -9.21 -10.47 -21.45
C SER A 127 -8.94 -10.52 -19.93
N PHE A 128 -7.98 -9.74 -19.43
CA PHE A 128 -7.75 -9.62 -18.00
C PHE A 128 -8.92 -8.97 -17.25
N ALA A 129 -9.79 -8.21 -17.93
CA ALA A 129 -10.99 -7.68 -17.29
C ALA A 129 -11.90 -8.80 -16.79
N GLU A 130 -12.04 -9.86 -17.60
CA GLU A 130 -12.83 -11.05 -17.28
C GLU A 130 -12.09 -11.98 -16.30
N TYR A 131 -10.79 -12.21 -16.50
CA TYR A 131 -9.99 -13.05 -15.61
C TYR A 131 -10.02 -12.60 -14.13
N PHE A 132 -10.08 -11.29 -13.89
CA PHE A 132 -10.16 -10.72 -12.54
C PHE A 132 -11.59 -10.37 -12.10
N SER A 133 -12.63 -10.72 -12.88
CA SER A 133 -14.00 -10.62 -12.36
C SER A 133 -14.21 -11.69 -11.29
N ASN A 134 -15.13 -11.44 -10.36
CA ASN A 134 -15.48 -12.40 -9.31
C ASN A 134 -16.10 -13.71 -9.86
N ASP A 135 -16.27 -13.82 -11.17
CA ASP A 135 -16.88 -14.98 -11.85
C ASP A 135 -15.84 -15.98 -12.38
N TYR A 136 -14.53 -15.67 -12.28
CA TYR A 136 -13.47 -16.63 -12.61
C TYR A 136 -13.27 -17.63 -11.46
N ASP A 137 -14.34 -18.35 -11.11
CA ASP A 137 -14.20 -19.67 -10.50
C ASP A 137 -13.62 -20.59 -11.59
N ALA A 138 -12.40 -21.07 -11.37
CA ALA A 138 -11.74 -21.97 -12.31
C ALA A 138 -12.62 -23.22 -12.55
N SER A 139 -13.33 -23.23 -13.68
CA SER A 139 -14.07 -24.38 -14.21
C SER A 139 -13.15 -25.43 -14.80
#